data_AF-A0A023WRC6-F1
#
_entry.id   AF-A0A023WRC6-F1
#
_cell.length_a   1.000
_cell.length_b   1.000
_cell.length_c   1.000
_cell.angle_alpha   90.00
_cell.angle_beta   90.00
_cell.angle_gamma   90.00
#
_symmetry.space_group_name_H-M   'P 1'
#
loop_
_entity.id
_entity.type
_entity.pdbx_description
1 polymer ?
#
loop_
_entity_poly.entity_id
_entity_poly.type
_entity_poly.pdbx_seq_one_letter_code
_entity_poly.pdbx_strand_id
1 'polypeptide(L)'
;MSNALVTKPVTMSSREIAELTGKRHDNVRRDIENMASELSLSFEEKVIPTGGRPIKEYLLERREVEILLTGYSIPLRAKVIDRLHELEEQAKGAAFRVPQSLPEALRLAAELAEKNEQLALENKEMAPKAVVFDNCVALRQESLATFVRTLEGVNTMAIITNHRSHSAASKSTASITGASTSGLKSFPYRLKVIPPL
;
A
#
# COMPACT_ATOMS: atom_id res chain seq x y z
N MET A 1 -31.79 13.96 -3.52
CA MET A 1 -30.66 13.44 -2.73
C MET A 1 -29.40 13.79 -3.51
N SER A 2 -28.70 14.85 -3.12
CA SER A 2 -27.48 15.31 -3.78
C SER A 2 -26.35 14.33 -3.51
N ASN A 3 -25.85 13.71 -4.57
CA ASN A 3 -24.68 12.83 -4.53
C ASN A 3 -23.45 13.70 -4.24
N ALA A 4 -23.08 13.83 -2.96
CA ALA A 4 -21.90 14.57 -2.56
C ALA A 4 -20.66 13.71 -2.86
N LEU A 5 -20.11 13.86 -4.07
CA LEU A 5 -18.76 13.44 -4.36
C LEU A 5 -17.84 14.23 -3.43
N VAL A 6 -17.20 13.55 -2.48
CA VAL A 6 -16.16 14.15 -1.62
C VAL A 6 -14.94 14.39 -2.52
N THR A 7 -14.97 15.50 -3.27
CA THR A 7 -13.81 16.01 -3.99
C THR A 7 -12.83 16.51 -2.95
N LYS A 8 -11.61 15.96 -2.93
CA LYS A 8 -10.54 16.54 -2.11
C LYS A 8 -10.41 18.03 -2.49
N PRO A 9 -10.49 18.96 -1.52
CA PRO A 9 -10.31 20.37 -1.83
C PRO A 9 -8.90 20.57 -2.39
N VAL A 10 -8.82 21.32 -3.49
CA VAL A 10 -7.53 21.73 -4.05
C VAL A 10 -6.93 22.74 -3.10
N THR A 11 -5.76 22.38 -2.56
CA THR A 11 -5.04 23.19 -1.59
C THR A 11 -3.64 23.50 -2.09
N MET A 12 -3.10 24.63 -1.64
CA MET A 12 -1.73 25.08 -1.93
C MET A 12 -1.07 25.52 -0.63
N SER A 13 0.21 25.17 -0.46
CA SER A 13 0.92 25.52 0.77
C SER A 13 1.49 26.93 0.73
N SER A 14 1.64 27.56 1.90
CA SER A 14 2.26 28.89 2.01
C SER A 14 3.71 28.92 1.52
N ARG A 15 4.39 27.77 1.55
CA ARG A 15 5.75 27.62 1.04
C ARG A 15 5.78 27.58 -0.49
N GLU A 16 4.85 26.84 -1.10
CA GLU A 16 4.67 26.82 -2.55
C GLU A 16 4.32 28.22 -3.07
N ILE A 17 3.43 28.96 -2.39
CA ILE A 17 3.13 30.36 -2.71
C ILE A 17 4.39 31.23 -2.63
N ALA A 18 5.22 31.05 -1.61
CA ALA A 18 6.47 31.81 -1.46
C ALA A 18 7.46 31.54 -2.61
N GLU A 19 7.59 30.27 -3.03
CA GLU A 19 8.45 29.85 -4.14
C GLU A 19 7.97 30.42 -5.48
N LEU A 20 6.67 30.34 -5.77
CA LEU A 20 6.08 30.89 -7.00
C LEU A 20 6.19 32.41 -7.08
N THR A 21 6.00 33.08 -5.94
CA THR A 21 5.99 34.53 -5.87
C THR A 21 7.36 35.16 -5.68
N GLY A 22 8.37 34.38 -5.29
CA GLY A 22 9.70 34.86 -4.93
C GLY A 22 9.74 35.70 -3.63
N LYS A 23 8.63 35.75 -2.88
CA LYS A 23 8.57 36.44 -1.58
C LYS A 23 9.21 35.56 -0.50
N ARG A 24 9.79 36.19 0.53
CA ARG A 24 10.20 35.46 1.74
C ARG A 24 8.98 34.78 2.36
N HIS A 25 9.11 33.51 2.75
CA HIS A 25 8.04 32.74 3.39
C HIS A 25 7.46 33.42 4.64
N ASP A 26 8.30 34.10 5.42
CA ASP A 26 7.85 34.89 6.58
C ASP A 26 6.86 36.01 6.21
N ASN A 27 7.04 36.65 5.04
CA ASN A 27 6.13 37.70 4.58
C ASN A 27 4.80 37.09 4.13
N VAL A 28 4.86 35.98 3.37
CA VAL A 28 3.66 35.26 2.96
C VAL A 28 2.86 34.77 4.18
N ARG A 29 3.54 34.24 5.20
CA ARG A 29 2.89 33.86 6.47
C ARG A 29 2.19 35.04 7.13
N ARG A 30 2.87 36.19 7.23
CA ARG A 30 2.27 37.39 7.83
C ARG A 30 1.04 37.85 7.05
N ASP A 31 1.11 37.84 5.72
CA ASP A 31 -0.02 38.20 4.84
C ASP A 31 -1.21 37.24 5.08
N ILE A 32 -0.94 35.94 5.23
CA ILE A 32 -1.95 34.91 5.58
C ILE A 32 -2.54 35.14 6.97
N GLU A 33 -1.73 35.42 7.99
CA GLU A 33 -2.19 35.68 9.36
C GLU A 33 -3.08 36.95 9.42
N ASN A 34 -2.69 38.01 8.70
CA ASN A 34 -3.50 39.22 8.61
C ASN A 34 -4.84 38.93 7.93
N MET A 35 -4.82 38.27 6.78
CA MET A 35 -6.03 37.85 6.06
C MET A 35 -6.92 36.94 6.94
N ALA A 36 -6.34 35.97 7.64
CA ALA A 36 -7.05 35.09 8.56
C ALA A 36 -7.77 35.88 9.65
N SER A 37 -7.10 36.89 10.21
CA SER A 37 -7.65 37.74 11.26
C SER A 37 -8.82 38.60 10.76
N GLU A 38 -8.71 39.16 9.55
CA GLU A 38 -9.78 39.99 8.95
C GLU A 38 -11.01 39.16 8.59
N LEU A 39 -10.81 37.93 8.11
CA LEU A 39 -11.88 37.01 7.73
C LEU A 39 -12.38 36.13 8.88
N SER A 40 -11.74 36.21 10.06
CA SER A 40 -12.01 35.32 11.22
C SER A 40 -11.93 33.83 10.85
N LEU A 41 -10.93 33.46 10.05
CA LEU A 41 -10.69 32.09 9.59
C LEU A 41 -9.51 31.45 10.34
N SER A 42 -9.55 30.12 10.45
CA SER A 42 -8.42 29.30 10.90
C SER A 42 -7.98 28.37 9.79
N PHE A 43 -6.66 28.20 9.64
CA PHE A 43 -6.06 27.35 8.63
C PHE A 43 -5.36 26.15 9.27
N GLU A 44 -5.27 25.06 8.53
CA GLU A 44 -4.43 23.94 8.94
C GLU A 44 -2.96 24.36 8.96
N GLU A 45 -2.33 24.20 10.12
CA GLU A 45 -0.93 24.55 10.36
C GLU A 45 -0.09 23.29 10.50
N LYS A 46 0.93 23.16 9.66
CA LYS A 46 1.96 22.12 9.76
C LYS A 46 3.22 22.72 10.34
N VAL A 47 3.63 22.21 11.51
CA VAL A 47 4.88 22.61 12.15
C VAL A 47 6.01 21.70 11.67
N ILE A 48 6.99 22.27 10.98
CA ILE A 48 8.17 21.54 10.50
C ILE A 48 9.26 21.63 11.56
N PRO A 49 9.66 20.52 12.20
CA PRO A 49 10.79 20.50 13.12
C PRO A 49 12.06 20.75 12.31
N THR A 50 12.60 21.94 12.46
CA THR A 50 13.95 22.28 12.00
C THR A 50 14.86 22.13 13.22
N GLY A 51 16.14 21.77 13.07
CA GLY A 51 17.12 21.68 14.17
C GLY A 51 17.38 23.00 14.94
N GLY A 52 16.51 24.00 14.78
CA GLY A 52 16.45 25.28 15.47
C GLY A 52 14.97 25.66 15.74
N ARG A 53 14.56 26.88 15.38
CA ARG A 53 13.16 27.31 15.58
C ARG A 53 12.24 26.62 14.58
N PRO A 54 11.16 25.94 15.02
CA PRO A 54 10.22 25.29 14.11
C PRO A 54 9.53 26.31 13.21
N ILE A 55 9.32 25.94 11.95
CA ILE A 55 8.67 26.79 10.93
C ILE A 55 7.23 26.31 10.74
N LYS A 56 6.31 27.27 10.72
CA LYS A 56 4.88 27.05 10.46
C LYS A 56 4.60 27.14 8.98
N GLU A 57 4.00 26.10 8.41
CA GLU A 57 3.48 26.07 7.05
C GLU A 57 1.96 26.03 7.11
N TYR A 58 1.30 26.82 6.25
CA TYR A 58 -0.16 26.89 6.19
C TYR A 58 -0.63 26.21 4.92
N LEU A 59 -1.73 25.49 5.01
CA LEU A 59 -2.42 24.92 3.86
C LEU A 59 -3.69 25.74 3.58
N LEU A 60 -3.77 26.35 2.40
CA LEU A 60 -4.88 27.19 2.00
C LEU A 60 -5.70 26.50 0.92
N GLU A 61 -7.02 26.61 1.00
CA GLU A 61 -7.91 26.22 -0.09
C GLU A 61 -7.89 27.26 -1.22
N ARG A 62 -8.38 26.87 -2.40
CA ARG A 62 -8.42 27.70 -3.61
C ARG A 62 -8.90 29.13 -3.34
N ARG A 63 -10.02 29.29 -2.64
CA ARG A 63 -10.66 30.60 -2.40
C ARG A 63 -9.74 31.53 -1.62
N GLU A 64 -9.08 31.03 -0.58
CA GLU A 64 -8.23 31.84 0.29
C GLU A 64 -6.91 32.18 -0.38
N VAL A 65 -6.40 31.31 -1.27
CA VAL A 65 -5.28 31.67 -2.15
C VAL A 65 -5.68 32.82 -3.07
N GLU A 66 -6.85 32.76 -3.71
CA GLU A 66 -7.34 33.83 -4.58
C GLU A 66 -7.50 35.17 -3.83
N ILE A 67 -8.03 35.14 -2.61
CA ILE A 67 -8.17 36.34 -1.76
C ILE A 67 -6.79 36.91 -1.41
N LEU A 68 -5.85 36.08 -0.95
CA LEU A 68 -4.49 36.50 -0.63
C LEU A 68 -3.82 37.19 -1.82
N LEU A 69 -4.02 36.62 -3.01
CA LEU A 69 -3.43 37.14 -4.24
C LEU A 69 -3.97 38.51 -4.63
N THR A 70 -5.18 38.92 -4.23
CA THR A 70 -5.73 40.24 -4.60
C THR A 70 -4.80 41.40 -4.24
N GLY A 71 -4.04 41.27 -3.14
CA GLY A 71 -3.02 42.25 -2.70
C GLY A 71 -1.64 42.10 -3.35
N TYR A 72 -1.42 41.10 -4.21
CA TYR A 72 -0.13 40.85 -4.87
C TYR A 72 -0.11 41.46 -6.28
N SER A 73 1.10 41.65 -6.83
CA SER A 73 1.26 42.21 -8.18
C SER A 73 0.78 41.23 -9.26
N ILE A 74 0.29 41.78 -10.38
CA ILE A 74 -0.24 41.04 -11.54
C ILE A 74 0.63 39.83 -11.95
N PRO A 75 1.97 39.97 -12.15
CA PRO A 75 2.78 38.82 -12.57
C PRO A 75 2.87 37.71 -11.52
N LEU A 76 2.80 38.05 -10.23
CA LEU A 76 2.82 37.05 -9.16
C LEU A 76 1.49 36.31 -9.08
N ARG A 77 0.38 37.03 -9.26
CA ARG A 77 -0.97 36.43 -9.32
C ARG A 77 -1.09 35.43 -10.45
N ALA A 78 -0.62 35.78 -11.65
CA ALA A 78 -0.66 34.89 -12.81
C ALA A 78 0.02 33.54 -12.53
N LYS A 79 1.26 33.56 -12.02
CA LYS A 79 2.01 32.34 -11.69
C LYS A 79 1.27 31.42 -10.70
N VAL A 80 0.67 32.00 -9.67
CA VAL A 80 -0.03 31.21 -8.65
C VAL A 80 -1.37 30.68 -9.17
N ILE A 81 -2.08 31.45 -9.98
CA ILE A 81 -3.32 31.01 -10.65
C ILE A 81 -3.04 29.87 -11.63
N ASP A 82 -2.00 29.99 -12.46
CA ASP A 82 -1.61 28.92 -13.39
C ASP A 82 -1.33 27.63 -12.62
N ARG A 83 -0.61 27.73 -11.50
CA ARG A 83 -0.35 26.58 -10.63
C ARG A 83 -1.62 26.00 -10.00
N LEU A 84 -2.58 26.83 -9.58
CA LEU A 84 -3.87 26.34 -9.07
C LEU A 84 -4.64 25.58 -10.14
N HIS A 85 -4.63 26.05 -11.40
CA HIS A 85 -5.26 25.33 -12.51
C HIS A 85 -4.59 23.98 -12.74
N GLU A 86 -3.25 23.89 -12.70
CA GLU A 86 -2.54 22.61 -12.78
C GLU A 86 -2.96 21.66 -11.65
N LEU A 87 -3.04 22.14 -10.41
CA LEU A 87 -3.47 21.33 -9.26
C LEU A 87 -4.92 20.85 -9.42
N GLU A 88 -5.79 21.67 -10.01
CA GLU A 88 -7.16 21.28 -10.33
C GLU A 88 -7.23 20.22 -11.43
N GLU A 89 -6.42 20.35 -12.48
CA GLU A 89 -6.32 19.35 -13.54
C GLU A 89 -5.77 18.03 -13.00
N GLN A 90 -4.75 18.08 -12.14
CA GLN A 90 -4.21 16.92 -11.45
C GLN A 90 -5.25 16.27 -10.54
N ALA A 91 -6.00 17.05 -9.77
CA ALA A 91 -7.08 16.54 -8.92
C ALA A 91 -8.20 15.92 -9.76
N LYS A 92 -8.56 16.50 -10.91
CA LYS A 92 -9.53 15.95 -11.87
C LYS A 92 -9.02 14.67 -12.54
N GLY A 93 -7.73 14.58 -12.82
CA GLY A 93 -7.10 13.40 -13.44
C GLY A 93 -6.88 12.24 -12.46
N ALA A 94 -6.64 12.55 -11.18
CA ALA A 94 -6.51 11.56 -10.11
C ALA A 94 -7.86 11.07 -9.57
N ALA A 95 -8.93 11.85 -9.74
CA ALA A 95 -10.29 11.39 -9.50
C ALA A 95 -10.66 10.35 -10.56
N PHE A 96 -11.23 9.22 -10.13
CA PHE A 96 -11.82 8.24 -11.03
C PHE A 96 -12.73 8.95 -12.03
N ARG A 97 -12.41 8.86 -13.33
CA ARG A 97 -13.22 9.45 -14.40
C ARG A 97 -14.59 8.79 -14.37
N VAL A 98 -15.55 9.47 -13.74
CA VAL A 98 -16.93 9.01 -13.74
C VAL A 98 -17.46 9.18 -15.16
N PRO A 99 -17.87 8.09 -15.82
CA PRO A 99 -18.40 8.15 -17.17
C PRO A 99 -19.64 9.05 -17.20
N GLN A 100 -19.67 10.02 -18.10
CA GLN A 100 -20.77 10.99 -18.17
C GLN A 100 -21.92 10.51 -19.06
N SER A 101 -21.69 9.47 -19.86
CA SER A 101 -22.68 8.88 -20.76
C SER A 101 -22.86 7.38 -20.51
N LEU A 102 -24.07 6.86 -20.77
CA LEU A 102 -24.37 5.43 -20.63
C LEU A 102 -23.43 4.53 -21.46
N PRO A 103 -23.10 4.83 -22.73
CA PRO A 103 -22.20 4.00 -23.52
C PRO A 103 -20.77 3.96 -22.96
N GLU A 104 -20.29 5.10 -22.44
CA GLU A 104 -18.97 5.20 -21.80
C GLU A 104 -18.93 4.37 -20.51
N ALA A 105 -20.01 4.40 -19.73
CA ALA A 105 -20.12 3.62 -18.50
C ALA A 105 -20.10 2.11 -18.75
N LEU A 106 -20.80 1.64 -19.79
CA LEU A 106 -20.80 0.23 -20.16
C LEU A 106 -19.43 -0.26 -20.64
N ARG A 107 -18.71 0.56 -21.40
CA ARG A 107 -17.33 0.24 -21.82
C ARG A 107 -16.39 0.15 -20.63
N LEU A 108 -16.45 1.11 -19.71
CA LEU A 108 -15.64 1.09 -18.50
C LEU A 108 -15.96 -0.12 -17.62
N ALA A 109 -17.24 -0.48 -17.49
CA ALA A 109 -17.66 -1.66 -16.74
C ALA A 109 -17.11 -2.95 -17.33
N ALA A 110 -17.10 -3.10 -18.66
CA ALA A 110 -16.51 -4.24 -19.33
C ALA A 110 -15.00 -4.36 -19.06
N GLU A 111 -14.25 -3.26 -19.22
CA GLU A 111 -12.80 -3.23 -18.95
C GLU A 111 -12.49 -3.58 -17.47
N LEU A 112 -13.29 -3.06 -16.55
CA LEU A 112 -13.15 -3.36 -15.12
C LEU A 112 -13.48 -4.83 -14.81
N ALA A 113 -14.48 -5.42 -15.47
CA ALA A 113 -14.80 -6.83 -15.32
C ALA A 113 -13.63 -7.71 -15.78
N GLU A 114 -13.06 -7.44 -16.96
CA GLU A 114 -11.90 -8.16 -17.49
C GLU A 114 -10.68 -8.04 -16.55
N LYS A 115 -10.38 -6.84 -16.04
CA LYS A 115 -9.29 -6.64 -15.06
C LYS A 115 -9.54 -7.40 -13.76
N ASN A 116 -10.77 -7.40 -13.27
CA ASN A 116 -11.11 -8.14 -12.04
C ASN A 116 -10.95 -9.65 -12.23
N GLU A 117 -11.31 -10.18 -13.40
CA GLU A 117 -11.10 -11.59 -13.71
C GLU A 117 -9.60 -11.94 -13.77
N GLN A 118 -8.78 -11.10 -14.42
CA GLN A 118 -7.33 -11.26 -14.45
C GLN A 118 -6.72 -11.24 -13.04
N LEU A 119 -7.08 -10.25 -12.23
CA LEU A 119 -6.63 -10.16 -10.84
C LEU A 119 -7.10 -11.36 -10.01
N ALA A 120 -8.30 -11.88 -10.27
CA ALA A 120 -8.80 -13.07 -9.58
C ALA A 120 -7.98 -14.33 -9.96
N LEU A 121 -7.54 -14.45 -11.22
CA LEU A 121 -6.63 -15.51 -11.65
C LEU A 121 -5.26 -15.37 -10.99
N GLU A 122 -4.66 -14.18 -11.01
CA GLU A 122 -3.39 -13.91 -10.34
C GLU A 122 -3.47 -14.19 -8.83
N ASN A 123 -4.56 -13.78 -8.17
CA ASN A 123 -4.78 -14.08 -6.75
C ASN A 123 -4.89 -15.59 -6.49
N LYS A 124 -5.53 -16.37 -7.38
CA LYS A 124 -5.57 -17.83 -7.27
C LYS A 124 -4.17 -18.44 -7.39
N GLU A 125 -3.33 -17.91 -8.28
CA GLU A 125 -1.94 -18.37 -8.44
C GLU A 125 -1.03 -17.94 -7.27
N MET A 126 -1.26 -16.76 -6.71
CA MET A 126 -0.48 -16.23 -5.59
C MET A 126 -0.92 -16.79 -4.23
N ALA A 127 -2.18 -17.21 -4.07
CA ALA A 127 -2.69 -17.79 -2.83
C ALA A 127 -1.82 -18.92 -2.23
N PRO A 128 -1.39 -19.95 -2.99
CA PRO A 128 -0.52 -20.99 -2.43
C PRO A 128 0.86 -20.45 -2.05
N LYS A 129 1.39 -19.45 -2.77
CA LYS A 129 2.69 -18.83 -2.47
C LYS A 129 2.62 -17.99 -1.18
N ALA A 130 1.52 -17.28 -0.97
CA ALA A 130 1.25 -16.53 0.25
C ALA A 130 1.16 -17.45 1.48
N VAL A 131 0.44 -18.57 1.37
CA VAL A 131 0.34 -19.57 2.46
C VAL A 131 1.71 -20.12 2.88
N VAL A 132 2.60 -20.40 1.93
CA VAL A 132 3.97 -20.85 2.24
C VAL A 132 4.75 -19.74 2.94
N PHE A 133 4.64 -18.51 2.47
CA PHE A 133 5.32 -17.36 3.07
C PHE A 133 4.86 -17.10 4.52
N ASP A 134 3.55 -17.11 4.76
CA ASP A 134 2.97 -16.92 6.09
C ASP A 134 3.41 -18.04 7.06
N ASN A 135 3.45 -19.28 6.60
CA ASN A 135 3.92 -20.41 7.41
C ASN A 135 5.41 -20.31 7.78
N CYS A 136 6.24 -19.69 6.93
CA CYS A 136 7.67 -19.50 7.21
C CYS A 136 7.91 -18.32 8.16
N VAL A 137 7.31 -17.17 7.82
CA VAL A 137 7.62 -15.89 8.44
C VAL A 137 6.79 -15.66 9.72
N ALA A 138 5.49 -15.97 9.71
CA ALA A 138 4.62 -15.70 10.85
C ALA A 138 4.64 -16.81 11.91
N LEU A 139 4.70 -18.08 11.51
CA LEU A 139 4.64 -19.21 12.46
C LEU A 139 6.01 -19.63 13.00
N ARG A 140 7.07 -19.56 12.19
CA ARG A 140 8.42 -20.00 12.60
C ARG A 140 9.42 -18.86 12.82
N GLN A 141 9.08 -17.62 12.45
CA GLN A 141 10.00 -16.47 12.50
C GLN A 141 11.36 -16.74 11.83
N GLU A 142 11.36 -17.59 10.80
CA GLU A 142 12.56 -18.00 10.08
C GLU A 142 12.55 -17.44 8.67
N SER A 143 13.74 -17.21 8.11
CA SER A 143 13.84 -16.86 6.69
C SER A 143 13.41 -18.05 5.82
N LEU A 144 12.83 -17.77 4.65
CA LEU A 144 12.36 -18.79 3.70
C LEU A 144 13.51 -19.75 3.31
N ALA A 145 14.74 -19.26 3.23
CA ALA A 145 15.94 -20.07 2.98
C ALA A 145 16.28 -21.02 4.13
N THR A 146 16.05 -20.60 5.38
CA THR A 146 16.23 -21.44 6.57
C THR A 146 15.18 -22.55 6.59
N PHE A 147 13.91 -22.21 6.33
CA PHE A 147 12.81 -23.18 6.27
C PHE A 147 13.03 -24.27 5.21
N VAL A 148 13.49 -23.91 4.00
CA VAL A 148 13.76 -24.92 2.94
C VAL A 148 14.81 -25.94 3.36
N ARG A 149 15.78 -25.55 4.21
CA ARG A 149 16.80 -26.46 4.76
C ARG A 149 16.27 -27.40 5.85
N THR A 150 15.08 -27.16 6.40
CA THR A 150 14.46 -28.03 7.41
C THR A 150 13.49 -29.05 6.80
N LEU A 151 13.18 -28.96 5.50
CA LEU A 151 12.36 -29.93 4.78
C LEU A 151 13.10 -31.25 4.53
N GLU A 152 12.48 -32.36 4.93
CA GLU A 152 12.98 -33.71 4.68
C GLU A 152 13.07 -33.97 3.16
N GLY A 153 14.22 -34.49 2.69
CA GLY A 153 14.48 -34.72 1.26
C GLY A 153 15.25 -33.60 0.54
N VAL A 154 15.37 -32.40 1.13
CA VAL A 154 16.26 -31.32 0.66
C VAL A 154 17.51 -31.22 1.55
N ASN A 155 17.35 -31.49 2.84
CA ASN A 155 18.45 -31.53 3.79
C ASN A 155 19.32 -32.78 3.59
N THR A 156 20.47 -32.60 2.93
CA THR A 156 21.40 -33.69 2.59
C THR A 156 21.90 -34.47 3.81
N MET A 157 22.07 -33.81 4.96
CA MET A 157 22.49 -34.49 6.19
C MET A 157 21.39 -35.39 6.76
N ALA A 158 20.13 -34.92 6.76
CA ALA A 158 18.97 -35.71 7.20
C ALA A 158 18.68 -36.91 6.27
N ILE A 159 18.93 -36.75 4.97
CA ILE A 159 18.80 -37.86 3.99
C ILE A 159 19.85 -38.93 4.28
N ILE A 160 21.11 -38.54 4.49
CA ILE A 160 22.20 -39.47 4.77
C ILE A 160 21.97 -40.23 6.08
N THR A 161 21.49 -39.56 7.13
CA THR A 161 21.18 -40.22 8.40
C THR A 161 20.01 -41.20 8.27
N ASN A 162 18.95 -40.86 7.54
CA ASN A 162 17.85 -41.79 7.23
C ASN A 162 18.30 -42.99 6.37
N HIS A 163 19.17 -42.78 5.38
CA HIS A 163 19.70 -43.90 4.59
C HIS A 163 20.58 -44.83 5.43
N ARG A 164 21.36 -44.28 6.37
CA ARG A 164 22.19 -45.05 7.32
C ARG A 164 21.34 -45.83 8.33
N SER A 165 20.22 -45.26 8.81
CA SER A 165 19.31 -45.97 9.72
C SER A 165 18.57 -47.11 9.02
N HIS A 166 18.11 -46.93 7.77
CA HIS A 166 17.56 -48.02 6.95
C HIS A 166 18.60 -49.12 6.62
N SER A 167 19.85 -48.75 6.35
CA SER A 167 20.94 -49.73 6.16
C SER A 167 21.31 -50.48 7.44
N ALA A 168 21.20 -49.84 8.61
CA ALA A 168 21.43 -50.48 9.92
C ALA A 168 20.27 -51.42 10.30
N ALA A 169 19.02 -51.04 10.02
CA ALA A 169 17.84 -51.87 10.25
C ALA A 169 17.80 -53.11 9.33
N SER A 170 18.27 -52.99 8.09
CA SER A 170 18.44 -54.13 7.17
C SER A 170 19.48 -55.16 7.65
N LYS A 171 20.43 -54.77 8.50
CA LYS A 171 21.46 -55.68 9.04
C LYS A 171 21.03 -56.37 10.34
N SER A 172 19.94 -55.95 10.99
CA SER A 172 19.45 -56.55 12.24
C SER A 172 18.30 -57.56 12.07
N THR A 173 17.79 -57.79 10.85
CA THR A 173 16.73 -58.76 10.56
C THR A 173 17.25 -60.09 10.01
N ALA A 174 18.41 -60.54 10.51
CA ALA A 174 18.97 -61.87 10.24
C ALA A 174 19.02 -62.72 11.52
N SER A 175 17.94 -62.74 12.29
CA SER A 175 17.61 -63.84 13.21
C SER A 175 16.17 -63.67 13.71
N ILE A 176 15.51 -64.81 13.94
CA ILE A 176 14.15 -65.02 14.47
C ILE A 176 13.08 -65.33 13.40
N THR A 177 12.92 -66.63 13.25
CA THR A 177 11.78 -67.41 12.78
C THR A 177 10.41 -66.97 13.32
N GLY A 178 9.38 -67.05 12.47
CA GLY A 178 8.03 -67.47 12.90
C GLY A 178 6.92 -66.42 12.93
N ALA A 179 6.01 -66.57 11.96
CA ALA A 179 4.55 -66.36 12.03
C ALA A 179 3.93 -64.95 12.26
N SER A 180 2.97 -64.68 11.38
CA SER A 180 1.67 -64.02 11.60
C SER A 180 1.46 -62.58 11.11
N THR A 181 0.42 -62.52 10.28
CA THR A 181 -0.42 -61.46 9.73
C THR A 181 -0.54 -60.10 10.43
N SER A 182 -0.76 -59.10 9.56
CA SER A 182 -1.59 -57.89 9.72
C SER A 182 -1.00 -56.68 10.46
N GLY A 183 -1.05 -55.52 9.79
CA GLY A 183 -0.80 -54.22 10.41
C GLY A 183 -0.28 -53.17 9.45
N LEU A 184 -1.16 -52.64 8.59
CA LEU A 184 -0.97 -51.36 7.91
C LEU A 184 -0.69 -50.28 8.97
N LYS A 185 0.57 -49.87 9.15
CA LYS A 185 0.90 -48.74 10.02
C LYS A 185 0.63 -47.45 9.24
N SER A 186 -0.36 -46.72 9.73
CA SER A 186 -0.85 -45.44 9.23
C SER A 186 0.26 -44.39 9.11
N PHE A 187 0.32 -43.72 7.97
CA PHE A 187 1.06 -42.48 7.77
C PHE A 187 0.46 -41.35 8.63
N PRO A 188 1.23 -40.63 9.47
CA PRO A 188 0.71 -39.60 10.34
C PRO A 188 0.79 -38.20 9.72
N TYR A 189 0.41 -38.01 8.44
CA TYR A 189 0.25 -36.66 7.91
C TYR A 189 -0.99 -36.58 7.03
N ARG A 190 -2.15 -36.55 7.69
CA ARG A 190 -3.41 -36.13 7.08
C ARG A 190 -3.39 -34.60 7.04
N LEU A 191 -3.10 -34.02 5.87
CA LEU A 191 -3.37 -32.60 5.62
C LEU A 191 -4.85 -32.36 5.96
N LYS A 192 -5.11 -31.65 7.07
CA LYS A 192 -6.45 -31.12 7.33
C LYS A 192 -6.69 -30.02 6.30
N VAL A 193 -7.43 -30.37 5.26
CA VAL A 193 -8.07 -29.39 4.38
C VAL A 193 -9.05 -28.61 5.27
N ILE A 194 -8.74 -27.35 5.54
CA ILE A 194 -9.64 -26.42 6.23
C ILE A 194 -10.65 -25.96 5.17
N PRO A 195 -11.97 -26.06 5.42
CA PRO A 195 -12.97 -25.64 4.44
C PRO A 195 -12.96 -24.11 4.26
N PRO A 196 -13.32 -23.60 3.07
CA PRO A 196 -13.47 -22.17 2.84
C PRO A 196 -14.68 -21.63 3.61
N LEU A 197 -14.55 -20.39 4.11
CA LEU A 197 -15.64 -19.59 4.67
C LEU A 197 -16.62 -19.15 3.57
#